data_AF-A0A085WL74-F1
#
_entry.id   AF-A0A085WL74-F1
#
_cell.length_a   1.000
_cell.length_b   1.000
_cell.length_c   1.000
_cell.angle_alpha   90.00
_cell.angle_beta   90.00
_cell.angle_gamma   90.00
#
_symmetry.space_group_name_H-M   'P 1'
#
loop_
_entity.id
_entity.type
_entity.pdbx_description
1 polymer ?
#
loop_
_entity_poly.entity_id
_entity_poly.type
_entity_poly.pdbx_seq_one_letter_code
_entity_poly.pdbx_strand_id
1 'polypeptide(L)'
;MRGNPAVGVGLRGVLAAQCLAVALAVLFTPDAEAATTYGHTITSANSVRFYVNEASWADVHYTINSGAQQNFRMTPSGTNHTYNVTGIPNGATVRYFLTVGASTGAFDTAWTQFTMTGGTTPPPTGSWAVVWEDTFSVNGQPNSANWSYHVGNGFNPGAGAFSGWGNGEWEWYRPENASVQNGNLVIRADFKTTPTNIAGRNWYQFSSRITTKGKKSWKYGRVEARIAMPNAIGTWPAFWMMGTACDDSVTSSYTPAMSAYDVMASNWSSCGEIDIMEHKNLEANTYQNLFWDSRTGLFPWGNGLNNEQPSNINVGDVRQFHLYTIEWEPTQIRWYVDRDTHPTPVHTVDITASNKEEFQKPFHIILNLALSGLFTGYAEPNPADFPMYMYVDYVRVWQRQ
;
A
#
# COMPACT_ATOMS: atom_id res chain seq x y z
N MET A 1 -4.81 -52.67 -70.95
CA MET A 1 -4.07 -51.39 -71.02
C MET A 1 -2.76 -51.54 -70.27
N ARG A 2 -1.66 -51.50 -71.04
CA ARG A 2 -0.33 -50.92 -70.74
C ARG A 2 0.17 -51.00 -69.29
N GLY A 3 1.34 -51.55 -68.98
CA GLY A 3 2.48 -51.95 -69.80
C GLY A 3 3.67 -52.17 -68.88
N ASN A 4 4.32 -53.32 -69.08
CA ASN A 4 5.64 -53.75 -68.58
C ASN A 4 6.76 -52.80 -69.09
N PRO A 5 8.08 -53.09 -68.96
CA PRO A 5 8.89 -53.79 -67.94
C PRO A 5 10.18 -52.98 -67.59
N ALA A 6 11.08 -53.56 -66.78
CA ALA A 6 12.53 -53.76 -67.07
C ALA A 6 13.33 -53.77 -65.76
N VAL A 7 13.92 -54.88 -65.30
CA VAL A 7 15.20 -55.48 -65.77
C VAL A 7 16.36 -54.49 -65.54
N GLY A 8 17.44 -54.80 -64.83
CA GLY A 8 17.93 -56.03 -64.21
C GLY A 8 19.41 -55.85 -63.81
N VAL A 9 20.00 -56.92 -63.28
CA VAL A 9 21.43 -57.32 -63.35
C VAL A 9 22.43 -56.26 -62.82
N GLY A 10 23.03 -56.39 -61.64
CA GLY A 10 23.97 -57.46 -61.27
C GLY A 10 25.38 -57.07 -61.69
N LEU A 11 26.36 -57.06 -60.77
CA LEU A 11 27.71 -57.59 -61.04
C LEU A 11 28.57 -57.64 -59.76
N ARG A 12 29.37 -58.69 -59.72
CA ARG A 12 30.35 -59.07 -58.70
C ARG A 12 31.62 -58.22 -58.83
N GLY A 13 32.32 -58.00 -57.73
CA GLY A 13 33.67 -57.41 -57.76
C GLY A 13 34.33 -57.40 -56.39
N VAL A 14 35.06 -58.47 -56.10
CA VAL A 14 35.97 -58.65 -54.96
C VAL A 14 37.13 -57.65 -55.06
N LEU A 15 37.56 -57.02 -53.95
CA LEU A 15 38.99 -56.88 -53.57
C LEU A 15 39.20 -56.04 -52.30
N ALA A 16 39.99 -56.65 -51.40
CA ALA A 16 40.95 -56.03 -50.47
C ALA A 16 40.41 -55.05 -49.40
N ALA A 17 40.11 -55.62 -48.22
CA ALA A 17 40.06 -54.87 -46.97
C ALA A 17 41.49 -54.44 -46.57
N GLN A 18 41.80 -53.16 -46.74
CA GLN A 18 42.88 -52.49 -46.02
C GLN A 18 42.32 -51.89 -44.72
N CYS A 19 43.14 -52.02 -43.68
CA CYS A 19 42.97 -51.58 -42.30
C CYS A 19 42.24 -50.24 -42.14
N LEU A 20 41.15 -50.25 -41.38
CA LEU A 20 40.73 -49.07 -40.61
C LEU A 20 40.69 -49.49 -39.13
N ALA A 21 41.63 -48.94 -38.37
CA ALA A 21 41.64 -49.02 -36.92
C ALA A 21 40.32 -48.44 -36.39
N VAL A 22 39.52 -49.26 -35.72
CA VAL A 22 38.47 -48.76 -34.84
C VAL A 22 39.18 -48.22 -33.60
N ALA A 23 39.54 -46.94 -33.64
CA ALA A 23 39.76 -46.18 -32.42
C ALA A 23 38.39 -46.13 -31.74
N LEU A 24 38.19 -47.01 -30.75
CA LEU A 24 37.05 -46.91 -29.85
C LEU A 24 37.26 -45.62 -29.06
N ALA A 25 36.62 -44.55 -29.51
CA ALA A 25 36.52 -43.30 -28.77
C ALA A 25 35.73 -43.60 -27.49
N VAL A 26 36.43 -43.92 -26.41
CA VAL A 26 35.91 -43.63 -25.07
C VAL A 26 36.22 -42.15 -24.86
N LEU A 27 35.35 -41.32 -25.44
CA LEU A 27 35.11 -39.99 -24.89
C LEU A 27 34.65 -40.23 -23.45
N PHE A 28 35.58 -40.10 -22.51
CA PHE A 28 35.21 -39.58 -21.21
C PHE A 28 34.69 -38.17 -21.51
N THR A 29 33.38 -38.08 -21.72
CA THR A 29 32.71 -36.87 -21.28
C THR A 29 33.11 -36.74 -19.81
N PRO A 30 33.70 -35.62 -19.36
CA PRO A 30 33.38 -35.27 -17.99
C PRO A 30 31.85 -35.29 -17.99
N ASP A 31 31.25 -36.18 -17.20
CA ASP A 31 29.91 -35.87 -16.73
C ASP A 31 30.03 -34.42 -16.30
N ALA A 32 29.34 -33.54 -17.02
CA ALA A 32 29.27 -32.16 -16.64
C ALA A 32 28.62 -32.23 -15.27
N GLU A 33 29.43 -32.28 -14.20
CA GLU A 33 28.98 -31.97 -12.86
C GLU A 33 28.30 -30.63 -13.06
N ALA A 34 26.97 -30.69 -13.03
CA ALA A 34 26.16 -29.53 -13.24
C ALA A 34 26.65 -28.51 -12.20
N ALA A 35 27.04 -27.33 -12.71
CA ALA A 35 27.84 -26.40 -11.93
C ALA A 35 27.09 -26.09 -10.63
N THR A 36 27.64 -26.53 -9.49
CA THR A 36 27.00 -26.32 -8.19
C THR A 36 26.70 -24.83 -8.03
N THR A 37 25.41 -24.48 -8.08
CA THR A 37 24.97 -23.11 -7.85
C THR A 37 24.66 -22.94 -6.37
N TYR A 38 25.21 -21.90 -5.77
CA TYR A 38 25.05 -21.65 -4.34
C TYR A 38 24.89 -20.16 -4.08
N GLY A 39 24.24 -19.81 -2.98
CA GLY A 39 23.97 -18.42 -2.66
C GLY A 39 22.97 -18.23 -1.54
N HIS A 40 22.36 -17.06 -1.56
CA HIS A 40 21.28 -16.69 -0.68
C HIS A 40 20.17 -15.99 -1.46
N THR A 41 18.97 -16.05 -0.91
CA THR A 41 17.80 -15.31 -1.39
C THR A 41 17.15 -14.67 -0.17
N ILE A 42 17.07 -13.34 -0.14
CA ILE A 42 16.29 -12.64 0.88
C ILE A 42 14.82 -13.02 0.65
N THR A 43 14.21 -13.70 1.61
CA THR A 43 12.84 -14.24 1.50
C THR A 43 11.80 -13.31 2.11
N SER A 44 12.20 -12.41 3.02
CA SER A 44 11.35 -11.35 3.54
C SER A 44 12.21 -10.20 4.10
N ALA A 45 11.56 -9.12 4.57
CA ALA A 45 12.23 -8.00 5.22
C ALA A 45 13.10 -8.39 6.44
N ASN A 46 12.90 -9.57 7.01
CA ASN A 46 13.65 -10.07 8.16
C ASN A 46 14.14 -11.52 7.98
N SER A 47 14.13 -12.06 6.75
CA SER A 47 14.46 -13.47 6.53
C SER A 47 15.29 -13.69 5.27
N VAL A 48 16.18 -14.67 5.32
CA VAL A 48 17.00 -15.11 4.18
C VAL A 48 16.97 -16.64 4.10
N ARG A 49 16.97 -17.15 2.86
CA ARG A 49 17.18 -18.56 2.55
C ARG A 49 18.54 -18.73 1.88
N PHE A 50 19.41 -19.52 2.49
CA PHE A 50 20.62 -20.01 1.82
C PHE A 50 20.27 -21.22 0.98
N TYR A 51 20.95 -21.38 -0.16
CA TYR A 51 20.77 -22.54 -1.02
C TYR A 51 22.09 -23.05 -1.61
N VAL A 52 22.15 -24.35 -1.83
CA VAL A 52 23.18 -25.06 -2.60
C VAL A 52 22.49 -26.11 -3.44
N ASN A 53 22.65 -26.06 -4.75
CA ASN A 53 22.06 -27.01 -5.68
C ASN A 53 23.09 -28.05 -6.12
N GLU A 54 22.60 -29.26 -6.40
CA GLU A 54 23.40 -30.34 -6.97
C GLU A 54 24.62 -30.74 -6.11
N ALA A 55 24.43 -30.72 -4.79
CA ALA A 55 25.43 -31.17 -3.82
C ALA A 55 24.98 -32.46 -3.13
N SER A 56 25.94 -33.26 -2.67
CA SER A 56 25.63 -34.43 -1.84
C SER A 56 25.15 -34.04 -0.43
N TRP A 57 25.66 -32.91 0.07
CA TRP A 57 25.22 -32.23 1.28
C TRP A 57 25.76 -30.79 1.30
N ALA A 58 25.19 -29.94 2.15
CA ALA A 58 25.71 -28.60 2.39
C ALA A 58 25.51 -28.13 3.84
N ASP A 59 26.48 -27.37 4.34
CA ASP A 59 26.40 -26.62 5.60
C ASP A 59 26.45 -25.11 5.30
N VAL A 60 25.70 -24.32 6.08
CA VAL A 60 25.79 -22.86 6.06
C VAL A 60 26.44 -22.34 7.34
N HIS A 61 27.36 -21.39 7.15
CA HIS A 61 28.09 -20.72 8.22
C HIS A 61 27.82 -19.22 8.11
N TYR A 62 27.17 -18.60 9.09
CA TYR A 62 26.81 -17.18 8.99
C TYR A 62 26.92 -16.40 10.30
N THR A 63 27.13 -15.09 10.20
CA THR A 63 27.03 -14.12 11.29
C THR A 63 25.99 -13.07 10.94
N ILE A 64 25.30 -12.52 11.95
CA ILE A 64 24.44 -11.34 11.81
C ILE A 64 25.11 -10.19 12.57
N ASN A 65 25.36 -9.09 11.88
CA ASN A 65 26.22 -7.99 12.31
C ASN A 65 27.57 -8.52 12.82
N SER A 66 28.04 -8.02 13.95
CA SER A 66 29.23 -8.51 14.66
C SER A 66 28.93 -9.64 15.65
N GLY A 67 27.81 -10.36 15.46
CA GLY A 67 27.41 -11.49 16.31
C GLY A 67 28.25 -12.75 16.09
N ALA A 68 28.05 -13.75 16.96
CA ALA A 68 28.75 -15.04 16.87
C ALA A 68 28.35 -15.84 15.62
N GLN A 69 29.32 -16.52 15.02
CA GLN A 69 29.08 -17.40 13.86
C GLN A 69 28.19 -18.58 14.26
N GLN A 70 27.18 -18.82 13.43
CA GLN A 70 26.28 -19.95 13.50
C GLN A 70 26.63 -20.94 12.39
N ASN A 71 26.49 -22.23 12.65
CA ASN A 71 26.80 -23.30 11.69
C ASN A 71 25.65 -24.31 11.67
N PHE A 72 25.04 -24.53 10.50
CA PHE A 72 23.89 -25.42 10.39
C PHE A 72 23.93 -26.29 9.15
N ARG A 73 23.53 -27.55 9.31
CA ARG A 73 23.22 -28.46 8.20
C ARG A 73 21.99 -27.97 7.46
N MET A 74 22.13 -27.82 6.15
CA MET A 74 21.05 -27.42 5.27
C MET A 74 20.10 -28.58 5.03
N THR A 75 18.80 -28.29 4.90
CA THR A 75 17.74 -29.27 4.69
C THR A 75 17.74 -29.75 3.23
N PRO A 76 17.84 -31.05 2.96
CA PRO A 76 17.86 -31.59 1.60
C PRO A 76 16.47 -31.66 0.97
N SER A 77 16.43 -31.52 -0.36
CA SER A 77 15.30 -31.80 -1.24
C SER A 77 15.87 -32.32 -2.56
N GLY A 78 16.04 -33.63 -2.67
CA GLY A 78 16.86 -34.24 -3.72
C GLY A 78 18.33 -33.87 -3.53
N THR A 79 18.99 -33.39 -4.58
CA THR A 79 20.38 -32.91 -4.52
C THR A 79 20.48 -31.42 -4.13
N ASN A 80 19.36 -30.75 -3.91
CA ASN A 80 19.31 -29.34 -3.51
C ASN A 80 19.16 -29.21 -1.99
N HIS A 81 19.80 -28.20 -1.43
CA HIS A 81 19.90 -27.99 0.01
C HIS A 81 19.54 -26.55 0.35
N THR A 82 18.71 -26.32 1.37
CA THR A 82 18.31 -24.96 1.80
C THR A 82 18.33 -24.78 3.32
N TYR A 83 18.55 -23.55 3.79
CA TYR A 83 18.42 -23.21 5.20
C TYR A 83 17.83 -21.80 5.35
N ASN A 84 16.75 -21.68 6.14
CA ASN A 84 16.09 -20.40 6.37
C ASN A 84 16.55 -19.79 7.70
N VAL A 85 16.86 -18.51 7.69
CA VAL A 85 17.09 -17.70 8.89
C VAL A 85 16.04 -16.59 8.90
N THR A 86 15.35 -16.42 10.03
CA THR A 86 14.28 -15.44 10.20
C THR A 86 14.60 -14.51 11.37
N GLY A 87 13.84 -13.41 11.51
CA GLY A 87 14.03 -12.45 12.60
C GLY A 87 15.30 -11.60 12.50
N ILE A 88 15.87 -11.47 11.31
CA ILE A 88 17.06 -10.65 11.05
C ILE A 88 16.65 -9.16 11.05
N PRO A 89 17.25 -8.30 11.88
CA PRO A 89 16.88 -6.88 11.92
C PRO A 89 17.11 -6.17 10.58
N ASN A 90 16.25 -5.20 10.26
CA ASN A 90 16.48 -4.30 9.14
C ASN A 90 17.81 -3.54 9.32
N GLY A 91 18.58 -3.39 8.25
CA GLY A 91 19.91 -2.79 8.26
C GLY A 91 21.01 -3.72 8.75
N ALA A 92 20.71 -4.94 9.18
CA ALA A 92 21.73 -5.87 9.69
C ALA A 92 22.61 -6.41 8.56
N THR A 93 23.92 -6.46 8.76
CA THR A 93 24.84 -7.11 7.81
C THR A 93 24.89 -8.60 8.08
N VAL A 94 24.49 -9.42 7.12
CA VAL A 94 24.66 -10.87 7.16
C VAL A 94 25.89 -11.24 6.35
N ARG A 95 26.82 -11.95 6.98
CA ARG A 95 28.02 -12.45 6.34
C ARG A 95 28.04 -13.98 6.45
N TYR A 96 28.30 -14.68 5.36
CA TYR A 96 28.23 -16.14 5.32
C TYR A 96 29.26 -16.78 4.37
N PHE A 97 29.51 -18.06 4.55
CA PHE A 97 30.08 -18.96 3.56
C PHE A 97 29.39 -20.33 3.67
N LEU A 98 29.62 -21.19 2.68
CA LEU A 98 28.99 -22.51 2.59
C LEU A 98 30.09 -23.56 2.50
N THR A 99 29.90 -24.69 3.18
CA THR A 99 30.68 -25.90 2.94
C THR A 99 29.84 -26.83 2.09
N VAL A 100 30.33 -27.18 0.91
CA VAL A 100 29.61 -27.97 -0.09
C VAL A 100 30.28 -29.34 -0.26
N GLY A 101 29.51 -30.41 -0.09
CA GLY A 101 29.97 -31.78 -0.35
C GLY A 101 29.86 -32.18 -1.82
N ALA A 102 31.00 -32.43 -2.46
CA ALA A 102 31.11 -32.91 -3.84
C ALA A 102 31.74 -34.32 -3.92
N SER A 103 31.75 -34.91 -5.11
CA SER A 103 32.28 -36.26 -5.38
C SER A 103 33.77 -36.41 -5.04
N THR A 104 34.52 -35.31 -5.15
CA THR A 104 35.98 -35.23 -4.90
C THR A 104 36.34 -34.79 -3.48
N GLY A 105 35.35 -34.51 -2.62
CA GLY A 105 35.53 -33.98 -1.28
C GLY A 105 34.64 -32.78 -0.99
N ALA A 106 34.80 -32.16 0.18
CA ALA A 106 34.11 -30.92 0.52
C ALA A 106 34.99 -29.70 0.22
N PHE A 107 34.38 -28.59 -0.19
CA PHE A 107 35.05 -27.31 -0.33
C PHE A 107 34.24 -26.17 0.31
N ASP A 108 34.96 -25.14 0.77
CA ASP A 108 34.34 -23.94 1.31
C ASP A 108 34.27 -22.85 0.24
N THR A 109 33.14 -22.15 0.18
CA THR A 109 33.00 -20.95 -0.66
C THR A 109 33.73 -19.77 -0.03
N ALA A 110 34.04 -18.75 -0.83
CA ALA A 110 34.52 -17.48 -0.29
C ALA A 110 33.46 -16.83 0.63
N TRP A 111 33.93 -16.10 1.63
CA TRP A 111 33.04 -15.26 2.45
C TRP A 111 32.30 -14.25 1.57
N THR A 112 30.98 -14.26 1.68
CA THR A 112 30.07 -13.32 1.05
C THR A 112 29.37 -12.53 2.14
N GLN A 113 29.08 -11.25 1.88
CA GLN A 113 28.26 -10.46 2.78
C GLN A 113 27.21 -9.68 2.02
N PHE A 114 26.07 -9.48 2.67
CA PHE A 114 25.04 -8.57 2.22
C PHE A 114 24.50 -7.83 3.43
N THR A 115 24.14 -6.57 3.26
CA THR A 115 23.32 -5.89 4.26
C THR A 115 21.88 -6.25 3.96
N MET A 116 21.12 -6.57 5.00
CA MET A 116 19.66 -6.47 5.00
C MET A 116 19.32 -5.01 4.76
N THR A 117 19.48 -4.56 3.53
CA THR A 117 18.92 -3.30 3.12
C THR A 117 17.43 -3.51 3.23
N GLY A 118 16.75 -2.65 3.99
CA GLY A 118 15.32 -2.48 3.89
C GLY A 118 15.00 -1.92 2.51
N GLY A 119 15.25 -2.75 1.49
CA GLY A 119 14.86 -2.54 0.13
C GLY A 119 13.38 -2.77 0.07
N THR A 120 12.69 -1.73 -0.41
CA THR A 120 11.48 -1.82 -1.22
C THR A 120 11.02 -3.26 -1.42
N THR A 121 9.88 -3.59 -0.84
CA THR A 121 9.05 -4.67 -1.36
C THR A 121 9.16 -4.62 -2.89
N PRO A 122 9.59 -5.68 -3.60
CA PRO A 122 8.99 -5.90 -4.91
C PRO A 122 7.48 -5.77 -4.66
N PRO A 123 6.70 -5.03 -5.47
CA PRO A 123 5.25 -5.02 -5.29
C PRO A 123 4.86 -6.50 -5.18
N PRO A 124 4.39 -6.99 -4.00
CA PRO A 124 4.58 -8.40 -3.73
C PRO A 124 3.87 -9.22 -4.79
N THR A 125 4.60 -9.99 -5.61
CA THR A 125 4.00 -10.65 -6.77
C THR A 125 3.03 -11.77 -6.39
N GLY A 126 2.84 -11.99 -5.08
CA GLY A 126 1.78 -12.79 -4.48
C GLY A 126 0.40 -12.15 -4.56
N SER A 127 -0.60 -12.96 -4.23
CA SER A 127 -2.00 -12.54 -4.19
C SER A 127 -2.24 -11.50 -3.09
N TRP A 128 -3.17 -10.57 -3.36
CA TRP A 128 -3.70 -9.68 -2.34
C TRP A 128 -4.45 -10.49 -1.28
N ALA A 129 -4.08 -10.33 -0.01
CA ALA A 129 -4.83 -10.88 1.12
C ALA A 129 -5.35 -9.74 2.00
N VAL A 130 -6.60 -9.87 2.48
CA VAL A 130 -7.18 -8.93 3.44
C VAL A 130 -6.40 -9.04 4.75
N VAL A 131 -5.80 -7.93 5.18
CA VAL A 131 -5.09 -7.85 6.48
C VAL A 131 -5.90 -7.09 7.52
N TRP A 132 -6.88 -6.31 7.09
CA TRP A 132 -7.83 -5.64 7.96
C TRP A 132 -9.10 -5.28 7.18
N GLU A 133 -10.24 -5.32 7.87
CA GLU A 133 -11.50 -4.79 7.39
C GLU A 133 -12.36 -4.29 8.54
N ASP A 134 -13.19 -3.30 8.24
CA ASP A 134 -14.37 -2.96 9.03
C ASP A 134 -15.59 -3.01 8.10
N THR A 135 -16.48 -3.95 8.36
CA THR A 135 -17.73 -4.17 7.61
C THR A 135 -18.93 -3.51 8.26
N PHE A 136 -18.71 -2.72 9.33
CA PHE A 136 -19.76 -1.98 10.04
C PHE A 136 -21.00 -2.84 10.37
N SER A 137 -20.74 -4.09 10.81
CA SER A 137 -21.77 -5.11 11.02
C SER A 137 -22.49 -5.00 12.37
N VAL A 138 -21.99 -4.17 13.29
CA VAL A 138 -22.56 -4.00 14.63
C VAL A 138 -23.16 -2.60 14.76
N ASN A 139 -24.48 -2.52 14.84
CA ASN A 139 -25.19 -1.26 15.02
C ASN A 139 -24.71 -0.50 16.28
N GLY A 140 -24.69 0.83 16.20
CA GLY A 140 -24.28 1.70 17.30
C GLY A 140 -23.17 2.64 16.87
N GLN A 141 -22.08 2.67 17.63
CA GLN A 141 -20.92 3.51 17.31
C GLN A 141 -19.87 2.74 16.49
N PRO A 142 -19.12 3.42 15.61
CA PRO A 142 -17.94 2.84 14.98
C PRO A 142 -17.04 2.14 16.01
N ASN A 143 -16.51 0.97 15.64
CA ASN A 143 -15.74 0.15 16.55
C ASN A 143 -14.54 0.95 17.10
N SER A 144 -14.51 1.14 18.42
CA SER A 144 -13.48 1.93 19.09
C SER A 144 -12.10 1.29 19.03
N ALA A 145 -11.96 0.00 18.67
CA ALA A 145 -10.68 -0.62 18.36
C ALA A 145 -10.14 -0.22 16.96
N ASN A 146 -11.01 0.30 16.09
CA ASN A 146 -10.68 0.72 14.73
C ASN A 146 -10.61 2.25 14.59
N TRP A 147 -11.55 2.97 15.18
CA TRP A 147 -11.81 4.38 14.85
C TRP A 147 -11.72 5.32 16.04
N SER A 148 -10.91 6.36 15.91
CA SER A 148 -10.89 7.58 16.73
C SER A 148 -11.62 8.71 16.00
N TYR A 149 -11.88 9.82 16.67
CA TYR A 149 -12.59 10.98 16.14
C TYR A 149 -11.72 12.23 16.18
N HIS A 150 -11.75 13.00 15.10
CA HIS A 150 -11.42 14.41 15.14
C HIS A 150 -12.66 15.19 15.60
N VAL A 151 -12.47 16.18 16.47
CA VAL A 151 -13.51 16.97 17.12
C VAL A 151 -13.25 18.46 16.95
N GLY A 152 -14.27 19.14 16.45
CA GLY A 152 -14.25 20.58 16.25
C GLY A 152 -13.96 20.98 14.82
N ASN A 153 -13.42 22.19 14.68
CA ASN A 153 -13.24 22.87 13.40
C ASN A 153 -11.75 23.18 13.12
N GLY A 154 -10.83 22.38 13.68
CA GLY A 154 -9.38 22.53 13.51
C GLY A 154 -8.77 23.78 14.14
N PHE A 155 -9.43 24.37 15.14
CA PHE A 155 -9.00 25.65 15.72
C PHE A 155 -7.68 25.51 16.48
N ASN A 156 -6.60 26.09 15.95
CA ASN A 156 -5.29 26.12 16.57
C ASN A 156 -5.02 27.47 17.28
N PRO A 157 -5.12 27.56 18.62
CA PRO A 157 -4.88 28.80 19.35
C PRO A 157 -3.41 29.24 19.18
N GLY A 158 -3.18 30.35 18.50
CA GLY A 158 -1.83 30.89 18.22
C GLY A 158 -1.42 30.85 16.75
N ALA A 159 -2.15 30.14 15.90
CA ALA A 159 -1.99 30.15 14.46
C ALA A 159 -3.31 30.57 13.79
N GLY A 160 -3.50 31.89 13.60
CA GLY A 160 -4.75 32.44 13.04
C GLY A 160 -5.14 31.94 11.64
N ALA A 161 -4.24 31.21 10.97
CA ALA A 161 -4.42 30.68 9.61
C ALA A 161 -5.09 29.29 9.55
N PHE A 162 -5.37 28.62 10.66
CA PHE A 162 -5.86 27.22 10.65
C PHE A 162 -7.34 27.06 11.07
N SER A 163 -8.17 28.09 10.94
CA SER A 163 -9.62 27.93 11.16
C SER A 163 -10.26 27.13 10.03
N GLY A 164 -11.27 26.30 10.34
CA GLY A 164 -11.94 25.48 9.33
C GLY A 164 -11.03 24.39 8.78
N TRP A 165 -10.25 23.75 9.65
CA TRP A 165 -9.26 22.71 9.29
C TRP A 165 -8.20 23.16 8.27
N GLY A 166 -7.94 24.47 8.18
CA GLY A 166 -7.04 25.07 7.18
C GLY A 166 -7.70 25.37 5.84
N ASN A 167 -8.95 24.94 5.64
CA ASN A 167 -9.69 25.06 4.38
C ASN A 167 -10.90 26.00 4.47
N GLY A 168 -11.14 26.63 5.62
CA GLY A 168 -12.34 27.44 5.85
C GLY A 168 -13.64 26.62 5.90
N GLU A 169 -13.55 25.34 6.27
CA GLU A 169 -14.68 24.44 6.50
C GLU A 169 -15.62 24.97 7.61
N TRP A 170 -16.93 24.74 7.48
CA TRP A 170 -17.97 25.31 8.35
C TRP A 170 -18.41 24.41 9.50
N GLU A 171 -18.20 23.11 9.39
CA GLU A 171 -18.72 22.14 10.33
C GLU A 171 -17.94 22.09 11.64
N TRP A 172 -18.66 21.80 12.72
CA TRP A 172 -18.08 21.30 13.95
C TRP A 172 -18.12 19.76 13.92
N TYR A 173 -16.98 19.10 13.71
CA TYR A 173 -16.92 17.64 13.79
C TYR A 173 -17.17 17.14 15.20
N ARG A 174 -17.94 16.06 15.33
CA ARG A 174 -18.15 15.38 16.61
C ARG A 174 -18.55 13.91 16.44
N PRO A 175 -18.28 13.04 17.42
CA PRO A 175 -18.55 11.60 17.28
C PRO A 175 -20.04 11.26 17.13
N GLU A 176 -20.94 12.08 17.69
CA GLU A 176 -22.40 11.87 17.61
C GLU A 176 -22.96 11.92 16.18
N ASN A 177 -22.15 12.37 15.22
CA ASN A 177 -22.49 12.44 13.81
C ASN A 177 -21.93 11.26 13.01
N ALA A 178 -21.30 10.28 13.65
CA ALA A 178 -20.99 8.97 13.10
C ALA A 178 -21.78 7.89 13.84
N SER A 179 -22.35 6.96 13.07
CA SER A 179 -23.00 5.77 13.64
C SER A 179 -22.92 4.60 12.66
N VAL A 180 -23.02 3.39 13.17
CA VAL A 180 -23.18 2.18 12.37
C VAL A 180 -24.65 1.79 12.39
N GLN A 181 -25.26 1.69 11.21
CA GLN A 181 -26.65 1.31 11.05
C GLN A 181 -26.83 0.50 9.76
N ASN A 182 -27.53 -0.63 9.86
CA ASN A 182 -27.88 -1.47 8.70
C ASN A 182 -26.67 -1.90 7.87
N GLY A 183 -25.57 -2.31 8.53
CA GLY A 183 -24.36 -2.77 7.85
C GLY A 183 -23.52 -1.66 7.22
N ASN A 184 -23.77 -0.39 7.55
CA ASN A 184 -23.02 0.74 7.03
C ASN A 184 -22.54 1.65 8.16
N LEU A 185 -21.36 2.22 8.01
CA LEU A 185 -21.06 3.49 8.65
C LEU A 185 -21.89 4.59 7.98
N VAL A 186 -22.49 5.44 8.81
CA VAL A 186 -23.28 6.60 8.43
C VAL A 186 -22.63 7.82 9.06
N ILE A 187 -22.02 8.67 8.23
CA ILE A 187 -21.59 10.01 8.61
C ILE A 187 -22.72 10.97 8.23
N ARG A 188 -23.33 11.60 9.23
CA ARG A 188 -24.46 12.50 9.07
C ARG A 188 -24.00 13.94 9.25
N ALA A 189 -24.30 14.80 8.27
CA ALA A 189 -24.21 16.23 8.42
C ALA A 189 -25.57 16.77 8.90
N ASP A 190 -25.55 17.57 9.97
CA ASP A 190 -26.72 18.20 10.59
C ASP A 190 -26.66 19.72 10.46
N PHE A 191 -27.83 20.35 10.37
CA PHE A 191 -28.01 21.78 10.54
C PHE A 191 -28.99 22.05 11.69
N LYS A 192 -28.66 23.00 12.56
CA LYS A 192 -29.56 23.50 13.61
C LYS A 192 -29.93 24.95 13.33
N THR A 193 -31.21 25.29 13.46
CA THR A 193 -31.68 26.69 13.36
C THR A 193 -31.26 27.55 14.55
N THR A 194 -31.01 26.92 15.70
CA THR A 194 -30.42 27.56 16.89
C THR A 194 -28.98 27.08 17.06
N PRO A 195 -27.99 27.98 17.15
CA PRO A 195 -26.60 27.56 17.22
C PRO A 195 -26.29 26.88 18.55
N THR A 196 -25.30 25.99 18.53
CA THR A 196 -24.61 25.58 19.76
C THR A 196 -23.45 26.54 19.98
N ASN A 197 -23.40 27.20 21.13
CA ASN A 197 -22.26 28.04 21.48
C ASN A 197 -21.13 27.14 21.99
N ILE A 198 -19.99 27.19 21.30
CA ILE A 198 -18.80 26.43 21.61
C ILE A 198 -17.63 27.39 21.61
N ALA A 199 -16.93 27.47 22.74
CA ALA A 199 -15.75 28.34 22.86
C ALA A 199 -16.06 29.81 22.48
N GLY A 200 -17.26 30.30 22.81
CA GLY A 200 -17.69 31.67 22.49
C GLY A 200 -18.10 31.89 21.03
N ARG A 201 -18.12 30.85 20.19
CA ARG A 201 -18.57 30.92 18.79
C ARG A 201 -19.83 30.10 18.58
N ASN A 202 -20.69 30.56 17.67
CA ASN A 202 -21.96 29.92 17.34
C ASN A 202 -21.77 28.95 16.17
N TRP A 203 -22.16 27.69 16.37
CA TRP A 203 -22.10 26.64 15.35
C TRP A 203 -23.49 26.15 14.99
N TYR A 204 -23.79 26.14 13.69
CA TYR A 204 -25.07 25.70 13.13
C TYR A 204 -24.92 24.33 12.45
N GLN A 205 -23.76 24.05 11.89
CA GLN A 205 -23.45 22.85 11.13
C GLN A 205 -22.60 21.87 11.94
N PHE A 206 -22.96 20.59 11.88
CA PHE A 206 -22.24 19.51 12.56
C PHE A 206 -22.05 18.34 11.60
N SER A 207 -20.92 17.64 11.72
CA SER A 207 -20.64 16.45 10.93
C SER A 207 -19.70 15.52 11.71
N SER A 208 -19.15 14.50 11.08
CA SER A 208 -18.10 13.67 11.68
C SER A 208 -16.89 13.52 10.77
N ARG A 209 -15.73 13.40 11.41
CA ARG A 209 -14.44 13.04 10.82
C ARG A 209 -13.84 11.95 11.70
N ILE A 210 -13.74 10.74 11.17
CA ILE A 210 -13.23 9.57 11.88
C ILE A 210 -11.91 9.13 11.28
N THR A 211 -11.06 8.53 12.10
CA THR A 211 -9.72 8.13 11.68
C THR A 211 -9.24 6.86 12.35
N THR A 212 -8.38 6.11 11.69
CA THR A 212 -7.68 4.97 12.32
C THR A 212 -6.44 5.40 13.13
N LYS A 213 -6.14 6.70 13.22
CA LYS A 213 -4.96 7.19 13.94
C LYS A 213 -4.94 6.75 15.41
N GLY A 214 -3.74 6.39 15.86
CA GLY A 214 -3.49 5.86 17.21
C GLY A 214 -3.93 4.40 17.38
N LYS A 215 -4.50 3.78 16.33
CA LYS A 215 -5.04 2.42 16.36
C LYS A 215 -4.42 1.55 15.27
N LYS A 216 -4.51 2.00 14.02
CA LYS A 216 -4.06 1.27 12.83
C LYS A 216 -3.47 2.20 11.79
N SER A 217 -2.37 1.77 11.20
CA SER A 217 -1.70 2.43 10.09
C SER A 217 -1.05 1.37 9.21
N TRP A 218 -0.97 1.63 7.91
CA TRP A 218 -0.38 0.72 6.95
C TRP A 218 0.67 1.43 6.12
N LYS A 219 1.69 0.68 5.70
CA LYS A 219 2.64 1.12 4.68
C LYS A 219 2.48 0.19 3.50
N TYR A 220 2.13 0.76 2.36
CA TYR A 220 1.74 0.03 1.16
C TYR A 220 0.51 -0.86 1.36
N GLY A 221 -0.12 -1.22 0.26
CA GLY A 221 -1.29 -2.07 0.27
C GLY A 221 -2.30 -1.69 -0.80
N ARG A 222 -3.38 -2.43 -0.86
CA ARG A 222 -4.62 -1.95 -1.47
C ARG A 222 -5.47 -1.41 -0.34
N VAL A 223 -6.02 -0.22 -0.51
CA VAL A 223 -6.94 0.39 0.46
C VAL A 223 -8.18 0.78 -0.30
N GLU A 224 -9.33 0.25 0.10
CA GLU A 224 -10.57 0.53 -0.61
C GLU A 224 -11.75 0.68 0.35
N ALA A 225 -12.72 1.45 -0.09
CA ALA A 225 -13.99 1.61 0.58
C ALA A 225 -15.11 1.72 -0.45
N ARG A 226 -16.27 1.16 -0.09
CA ARG A 226 -17.47 1.25 -0.91
C ARG A 226 -18.40 2.31 -0.31
N ILE A 227 -18.57 3.42 -1.02
CA ILE A 227 -19.12 4.67 -0.47
C ILE A 227 -20.25 5.19 -1.35
N ALA A 228 -21.33 5.64 -0.73
CA ALA A 228 -22.37 6.47 -1.32
C ALA A 228 -22.41 7.83 -0.61
N MET A 229 -22.58 8.92 -1.35
CA MET A 229 -22.36 10.29 -0.86
C MET A 229 -23.58 11.19 -1.08
N PRO A 230 -23.69 12.32 -0.35
CA PRO A 230 -24.67 13.33 -0.70
C PRO A 230 -24.29 13.99 -2.03
N ASN A 231 -25.30 14.41 -2.78
CA ASN A 231 -25.14 15.22 -3.98
C ASN A 231 -25.91 16.53 -3.74
N ALA A 232 -25.25 17.47 -3.06
CA ALA A 232 -25.86 18.70 -2.60
C ALA A 232 -24.84 19.85 -2.59
N ILE A 233 -25.30 21.08 -2.74
CA ILE A 233 -24.42 22.25 -2.72
C ILE A 233 -23.70 22.33 -1.37
N GLY A 234 -22.40 22.64 -1.40
CA GLY A 234 -21.58 22.84 -0.22
C GLY A 234 -21.21 21.57 0.53
N THR A 235 -21.52 20.36 0.04
CA THR A 235 -20.98 19.13 0.64
C THR A 235 -19.58 18.83 0.11
N TRP A 236 -18.71 18.33 0.99
CA TRP A 236 -17.37 17.84 0.66
C TRP A 236 -17.04 16.53 1.43
N PRO A 237 -17.59 15.39 0.98
CA PRO A 237 -17.19 14.08 1.50
C PRO A 237 -15.79 13.69 1.02
N ALA A 238 -15.05 13.01 1.90
CA ALA A 238 -13.70 12.54 1.59
C ALA A 238 -13.39 11.18 2.23
N PHE A 239 -12.64 10.37 1.48
CA PHE A 239 -11.96 9.16 1.90
C PHE A 239 -10.49 9.29 1.53
N TRP A 240 -9.64 9.37 2.53
CA TRP A 240 -8.26 9.78 2.35
C TRP A 240 -7.38 9.18 3.44
N MET A 241 -6.08 9.41 3.31
CA MET A 241 -5.07 8.90 4.21
C MET A 241 -4.03 9.96 4.49
N MET A 242 -3.53 9.98 5.73
CA MET A 242 -2.46 10.89 6.15
C MET A 242 -1.33 10.14 6.84
N GLY A 243 -0.09 10.63 6.68
CA GLY A 243 1.08 10.06 7.34
C GLY A 243 0.90 9.96 8.85
N THR A 244 1.25 8.82 9.43
CA THR A 244 1.05 8.54 10.87
C THR A 244 1.86 9.46 11.78
N ALA A 245 2.99 9.97 11.27
CA ALA A 245 3.84 10.90 11.98
C ALA A 245 3.25 12.31 12.08
N CYS A 246 2.12 12.60 11.42
CA CYS A 246 1.49 13.90 11.53
C CYS A 246 1.01 14.16 12.95
N ASP A 247 1.23 15.38 13.41
CA ASP A 247 0.74 15.84 14.69
C ASP A 247 -0.66 16.43 14.47
N ASP A 248 -1.63 15.60 14.84
CA ASP A 248 -3.05 15.94 14.90
C ASP A 248 -3.65 15.32 16.17
N SER A 249 -4.64 15.99 16.75
CA SER A 249 -5.33 15.51 17.93
C SER A 249 -6.56 14.68 17.56
N VAL A 250 -6.74 13.58 18.28
CA VAL A 250 -7.89 12.67 18.14
C VAL A 250 -8.37 12.22 19.51
N THR A 251 -9.64 11.85 19.60
CA THR A 251 -10.23 11.29 20.81
C THR A 251 -10.89 9.94 20.55
N SER A 252 -10.86 9.06 21.55
CA SER A 252 -11.67 7.84 21.60
C SER A 252 -12.97 8.04 22.37
N SER A 253 -13.17 9.21 23.00
CA SER A 253 -14.41 9.54 23.70
C SER A 253 -15.51 9.84 22.70
N TYR A 254 -16.66 9.18 22.86
CA TYR A 254 -17.86 9.42 22.05
C TYR A 254 -18.58 10.72 22.42
N THR A 255 -18.45 11.17 23.67
CA THR A 255 -19.06 12.43 24.14
C THR A 255 -17.96 13.39 24.61
N PRO A 256 -17.06 13.80 23.69
CA PRO A 256 -16.02 14.74 24.04
C PRO A 256 -16.67 16.06 24.42
N ALA A 257 -16.02 16.82 25.31
CA ALA A 257 -16.50 18.16 25.62
C ALA A 257 -16.59 18.95 24.31
N MET A 258 -17.76 19.52 24.03
CA MET A 258 -17.97 20.27 22.80
C MET A 258 -16.99 21.45 22.67
N SER A 259 -16.35 21.90 23.74
CA SER A 259 -15.31 22.94 23.75
C SER A 259 -13.90 22.47 23.34
N ALA A 260 -13.73 21.24 22.84
CA ALA A 260 -12.43 20.75 22.42
C ALA A 260 -11.91 21.55 21.21
N TYR A 261 -10.65 22.00 21.29
CA TYR A 261 -9.94 22.55 20.15
C TYR A 261 -9.01 21.47 19.63
N ASP A 262 -9.14 21.14 18.35
CA ASP A 262 -8.18 20.26 17.69
C ASP A 262 -7.01 21.06 17.11
N VAL A 263 -5.81 20.52 17.31
CA VAL A 263 -4.56 21.06 16.79
C VAL A 263 -4.15 20.22 15.60
N MET A 264 -3.77 20.90 14.52
CA MET A 264 -3.06 20.31 13.39
C MET A 264 -1.71 21.03 13.26
N ALA A 265 -0.66 20.26 13.00
CA ALA A 265 0.67 20.83 12.82
C ALA A 265 0.80 21.62 11.51
N SER A 266 1.59 22.68 11.56
CA SER A 266 1.89 23.59 10.45
C SER A 266 2.70 22.95 9.31
N ASN A 267 3.17 21.70 9.48
CA ASN A 267 3.98 20.98 8.51
C ASN A 267 3.28 19.74 7.93
N TRP A 268 1.94 19.72 7.90
CA TRP A 268 1.14 18.57 7.45
C TRP A 268 1.66 17.88 6.19
N SER A 269 2.14 18.64 5.20
CA SER A 269 2.65 18.08 3.95
C SER A 269 3.90 17.23 4.10
N SER A 270 4.68 17.46 5.17
CA SER A 270 5.82 16.61 5.54
C SER A 270 5.41 15.22 6.02
N CYS A 271 4.14 15.04 6.35
CA CYS A 271 3.54 13.75 6.66
C CYS A 271 3.06 13.03 5.40
N GLY A 272 2.68 13.80 4.38
CA GLY A 272 2.06 13.35 3.15
C GLY A 272 0.57 13.05 3.31
N GLU A 273 -0.16 13.26 2.23
CA GLU A 273 -1.61 12.99 2.10
C GLU A 273 -1.91 12.27 0.79
N ILE A 274 -2.79 11.28 0.87
CA ILE A 274 -3.30 10.50 -0.26
C ILE A 274 -4.83 10.58 -0.23
N ASP A 275 -5.41 11.35 -1.14
CA ASP A 275 -6.86 11.46 -1.27
C ASP A 275 -7.34 10.37 -2.22
N ILE A 276 -7.97 9.33 -1.66
CA ILE A 276 -8.48 8.20 -2.43
C ILE A 276 -9.74 8.64 -3.19
N MET A 277 -10.57 9.43 -2.53
CA MET A 277 -11.75 10.03 -3.12
C MET A 277 -12.11 11.30 -2.35
N GLU A 278 -12.30 12.39 -3.08
CA GLU A 278 -13.05 13.56 -2.65
C GLU A 278 -14.19 13.82 -3.63
N HIS A 279 -15.25 14.48 -3.16
CA HIS A 279 -16.33 14.99 -4.00
C HIS A 279 -16.76 16.36 -3.51
N LYS A 280 -17.39 17.16 -4.39
CA LYS A 280 -17.94 18.45 -4.00
C LYS A 280 -19.26 18.78 -4.69
N ASN A 281 -20.07 19.55 -3.97
CA ASN A 281 -21.25 20.22 -4.51
C ASN A 281 -22.17 19.23 -5.27
N LEU A 282 -22.65 19.66 -6.44
CA LEU A 282 -23.53 18.89 -7.31
C LEU A 282 -22.77 18.19 -8.45
N GLU A 283 -21.47 17.94 -8.30
CA GLU A 283 -20.65 17.43 -9.39
C GLU A 283 -20.85 15.93 -9.60
N ALA A 284 -20.75 15.48 -10.85
CA ALA A 284 -20.70 14.06 -11.18
C ALA A 284 -19.27 13.49 -11.08
N ASN A 285 -18.29 14.36 -10.85
CA ASN A 285 -16.88 13.97 -10.77
C ASN A 285 -16.46 13.72 -9.32
N THR A 286 -15.60 12.74 -9.13
CA THR A 286 -14.81 12.57 -7.90
C THR A 286 -13.36 12.91 -8.19
N TYR A 287 -12.65 13.35 -7.16
CA TYR A 287 -11.30 13.87 -7.22
C TYR A 287 -10.35 12.96 -6.46
N GLN A 288 -9.13 12.86 -6.97
CA GLN A 288 -8.04 12.11 -6.37
C GLN A 288 -6.83 13.01 -6.35
N ASN A 289 -6.18 13.14 -5.20
CA ASN A 289 -5.04 14.03 -5.06
C ASN A 289 -3.94 13.41 -4.21
N LEU A 290 -2.77 14.01 -4.32
CA LEU A 290 -1.57 13.59 -3.61
C LEU A 290 -0.81 14.84 -3.22
N PHE A 291 -0.55 15.03 -1.93
CA PHE A 291 0.15 16.20 -1.42
C PHE A 291 1.39 15.84 -0.61
N TRP A 292 2.47 16.59 -0.80
CA TRP A 292 3.75 16.35 -0.13
C TRP A 292 4.56 17.63 0.08
N ASP A 293 5.62 17.56 0.87
CA ASP A 293 6.53 18.68 1.07
C ASP A 293 7.66 18.67 0.04
N SER A 294 7.84 19.80 -0.64
CA SER A 294 8.95 20.02 -1.58
C SER A 294 10.35 19.95 -0.98
N ARG A 295 10.48 19.97 0.36
CA ARG A 295 11.75 20.05 1.12
C ARG A 295 12.55 21.33 0.87
N THR A 296 11.87 22.39 0.41
CA THR A 296 12.48 23.71 0.16
C THR A 296 12.42 24.63 1.38
N GLY A 297 11.74 24.22 2.46
CA GLY A 297 11.44 25.08 3.61
C GLY A 297 10.30 26.07 3.36
N LEU A 298 9.63 25.98 2.21
CA LEU A 298 8.43 26.74 1.87
C LEU A 298 7.18 25.88 2.02
N PHE A 299 6.07 26.51 2.42
CA PHE A 299 4.78 25.83 2.50
C PHE A 299 4.33 25.36 1.10
N PRO A 300 3.63 24.22 0.96
CA PRO A 300 3.33 23.56 -0.33
C PRO A 300 2.49 24.32 -1.37
N TRP A 301 2.08 25.55 -1.07
CA TRP A 301 1.36 26.45 -1.98
C TRP A 301 1.91 27.88 -1.94
N GLY A 302 3.09 28.07 -1.35
CA GLY A 302 3.81 29.33 -1.34
C GLY A 302 4.70 29.45 -2.59
N ASN A 303 4.83 30.68 -3.12
CA ASN A 303 5.81 31.03 -4.17
C ASN A 303 5.79 30.14 -5.44
N GLY A 304 4.60 29.70 -5.88
CA GLY A 304 4.47 28.92 -7.12
C GLY A 304 4.89 27.45 -7.02
N LEU A 305 5.14 26.96 -5.80
CA LEU A 305 5.20 25.52 -5.53
C LEU A 305 3.78 24.99 -5.51
N ASN A 306 3.46 24.05 -6.40
CA ASN A 306 2.21 23.30 -6.40
C ASN A 306 2.58 21.83 -6.21
N ASN A 307 2.86 21.44 -4.97
CA ASN A 307 3.21 20.06 -4.61
C ASN A 307 1.96 19.20 -4.47
N GLU A 308 1.23 19.12 -5.57
CA GLU A 308 0.00 18.37 -5.72
C GLU A 308 0.01 17.58 -7.04
N GLN A 309 -0.76 16.50 -7.09
CA GLN A 309 -1.05 15.77 -8.32
C GLN A 309 -2.54 15.50 -8.40
N PRO A 310 -3.35 16.47 -8.85
CA PRO A 310 -4.79 16.31 -8.93
C PRO A 310 -5.19 15.48 -10.16
N SER A 311 -6.20 14.64 -9.98
CA SER A 311 -6.96 13.98 -11.04
C SER A 311 -8.44 13.98 -10.68
N ASN A 312 -9.30 13.76 -11.68
CA ASN A 312 -10.72 13.58 -11.46
C ASN A 312 -11.33 12.62 -12.48
N ILE A 313 -12.44 12.01 -12.09
CA ILE A 313 -13.17 11.08 -12.93
C ILE A 313 -14.68 11.22 -12.71
N ASN A 314 -15.46 11.18 -13.79
CA ASN A 314 -16.91 11.16 -13.72
C ASN A 314 -17.40 9.77 -13.28
N VAL A 315 -18.20 9.71 -12.22
CA VAL A 315 -18.76 8.46 -11.67
C VAL A 315 -20.27 8.36 -11.89
N GLY A 316 -20.88 9.34 -12.56
CA GLY A 316 -22.32 9.44 -12.74
C GLY A 316 -23.01 9.90 -11.46
N ASP A 317 -23.73 9.01 -10.80
CA ASP A 317 -24.54 9.34 -9.62
C ASP A 317 -23.83 8.96 -8.32
N VAL A 318 -23.16 9.93 -7.70
CA VAL A 318 -22.45 9.75 -6.42
C VAL A 318 -23.32 9.30 -5.24
N ARG A 319 -24.66 9.36 -5.37
CA ARG A 319 -25.59 8.84 -4.38
C ARG A 319 -25.68 7.31 -4.42
N GLN A 320 -25.21 6.68 -5.50
CA GLN A 320 -25.02 5.24 -5.58
C GLN A 320 -23.71 4.85 -4.91
N PHE A 321 -23.62 3.60 -4.46
CA PHE A 321 -22.38 3.07 -3.92
C PHE A 321 -21.38 2.81 -5.04
N HIS A 322 -20.23 3.46 -4.96
CA HIS A 322 -19.07 3.22 -5.80
C HIS A 322 -17.90 2.67 -4.97
N LEU A 323 -17.04 1.90 -5.62
CA LEU A 323 -15.84 1.33 -5.01
C LEU A 323 -14.62 2.20 -5.30
N TYR A 324 -14.14 2.92 -4.29
CA TYR A 324 -12.96 3.78 -4.39
C TYR A 324 -11.75 3.06 -3.83
N THR A 325 -10.69 2.93 -4.63
CA THR A 325 -9.53 2.09 -4.29
C THR A 325 -8.23 2.80 -4.64
N ILE A 326 -7.21 2.63 -3.80
CA ILE A 326 -5.82 2.75 -4.21
C ILE A 326 -5.10 1.42 -4.16
N GLU A 327 -4.20 1.17 -5.11
CA GLU A 327 -3.08 0.27 -4.95
C GLU A 327 -1.82 1.11 -4.73
N TRP A 328 -1.32 1.10 -3.49
CA TRP A 328 -0.14 1.82 -3.06
C TRP A 328 1.04 0.86 -2.94
N GLU A 329 1.99 1.00 -3.86
CA GLU A 329 3.20 0.20 -3.95
C GLU A 329 4.43 1.09 -3.74
N PRO A 330 5.63 0.53 -3.54
CA PRO A 330 6.82 1.32 -3.18
C PRO A 330 7.25 2.36 -4.21
N THR A 331 6.88 2.16 -5.49
CA THR A 331 7.27 3.04 -6.59
C THR A 331 6.13 3.90 -7.11
N GLN A 332 4.87 3.50 -6.88
CA GLN A 332 3.72 4.21 -7.43
C GLN A 332 2.45 4.00 -6.62
N ILE A 333 1.53 4.94 -6.73
CA ILE A 333 0.15 4.82 -6.26
C ILE A 333 -0.77 4.83 -7.48
N ARG A 334 -1.73 3.92 -7.53
CA ARG A 334 -2.74 3.81 -8.58
C ARG A 334 -4.12 3.91 -7.98
N TRP A 335 -4.95 4.80 -8.49
CA TRP A 335 -6.35 4.95 -8.06
C TRP A 335 -7.26 4.24 -9.03
N TYR A 336 -8.33 3.66 -8.50
CA TYR A 336 -9.37 2.98 -9.24
C TYR A 336 -10.73 3.42 -8.70
N VAL A 337 -11.70 3.49 -9.60
CA VAL A 337 -13.11 3.61 -9.26
C VAL A 337 -13.83 2.44 -9.91
N ASP A 338 -14.67 1.75 -9.13
CA ASP A 338 -15.43 0.57 -9.55
C ASP A 338 -14.56 -0.51 -10.18
N ARG A 339 -13.41 -0.81 -9.55
CA ARG A 339 -12.36 -1.70 -10.10
C ARG A 339 -12.83 -3.08 -10.54
N ASP A 340 -13.95 -3.57 -10.00
CA ASP A 340 -14.53 -4.87 -10.37
C ASP A 340 -15.12 -4.86 -11.78
N THR A 341 -15.62 -3.70 -12.24
CA THR A 341 -16.14 -3.48 -13.60
C THR A 341 -15.19 -2.64 -14.46
N HIS A 342 -14.32 -1.84 -13.84
CA HIS A 342 -13.35 -0.95 -14.47
C HIS A 342 -11.94 -1.20 -13.90
N PRO A 343 -11.25 -2.29 -14.30
CA PRO A 343 -9.98 -2.71 -13.69
C PRO A 343 -8.77 -1.83 -14.07
N THR A 344 -8.97 -0.75 -14.84
CA THR A 344 -7.92 0.18 -15.26
C THR A 344 -7.79 1.32 -14.25
N PRO A 345 -6.57 1.72 -13.84
CA PRO A 345 -6.40 2.89 -12.99
C PRO A 345 -6.94 4.17 -13.65
N VAL A 346 -7.63 5.01 -12.91
CA VAL A 346 -8.07 6.35 -13.33
C VAL A 346 -6.98 7.40 -13.10
N HIS A 347 -6.01 7.10 -12.25
CA HIS A 347 -4.87 7.95 -11.94
C HIS A 347 -3.68 7.07 -11.51
N THR A 348 -2.46 7.41 -11.91
CA THR A 348 -1.24 6.73 -11.50
C THR A 348 -0.15 7.77 -11.27
N VAL A 349 0.47 7.74 -10.09
CA VAL A 349 1.54 8.66 -9.71
C VAL A 349 2.80 7.88 -9.33
N ASP A 350 3.92 8.23 -9.96
CA ASP A 350 5.25 7.79 -9.53
C ASP A 350 5.66 8.53 -8.25
N ILE A 351 6.08 7.77 -7.24
CA ILE A 351 6.52 8.26 -5.93
C ILE A 351 8.00 7.98 -5.65
N THR A 352 8.79 7.62 -6.66
CA THR A 352 10.22 7.29 -6.52
C THR A 352 11.11 8.51 -6.35
N ALA A 353 10.60 9.70 -6.68
CA ALA A 353 11.32 10.95 -6.48
C ALA A 353 11.72 11.12 -5.01
N SER A 354 12.96 11.56 -4.77
CA SER A 354 13.53 11.65 -3.42
C SER A 354 12.84 12.64 -2.49
N ASN A 355 12.05 13.58 -3.04
CA ASN A 355 11.24 14.53 -2.29
C ASN A 355 9.79 14.07 -2.10
N LYS A 356 9.48 12.80 -2.36
CA LYS A 356 8.16 12.18 -2.13
C LYS A 356 8.26 11.09 -1.07
N GLU A 357 9.25 11.18 -0.18
CA GLU A 357 9.61 10.12 0.76
C GLU A 357 8.53 9.85 1.82
N GLU A 358 7.55 10.75 1.95
CA GLU A 358 6.36 10.59 2.77
C GLU A 358 5.61 9.32 2.40
N PHE A 359 5.43 9.06 1.10
CA PHE A 359 4.67 7.91 0.60
C PHE A 359 5.40 6.57 0.74
N GLN A 360 6.56 6.56 1.41
CA GLN A 360 7.24 5.35 1.87
C GLN A 360 7.18 5.21 3.41
N LYS A 361 6.28 5.94 4.08
CA LYS A 361 6.02 5.86 5.53
C LYS A 361 4.61 5.30 5.79
N PRO A 362 4.27 4.89 7.03
CA PRO A 362 2.92 4.41 7.35
C PRO A 362 1.87 5.53 7.36
N PHE A 363 0.67 5.25 6.85
CA PHE A 363 -0.48 6.14 6.79
C PHE A 363 -1.67 5.56 7.55
N HIS A 364 -2.49 6.42 8.13
CA HIS A 364 -3.78 6.06 8.72
C HIS A 364 -4.92 6.56 7.83
N ILE A 365 -6.08 5.91 7.92
CA ILE A 365 -7.27 6.24 7.11
C ILE A 365 -8.08 7.34 7.80
N ILE A 366 -8.69 8.22 7.01
CA ILE A 366 -9.63 9.25 7.42
C ILE A 366 -10.88 9.20 6.53
N LEU A 367 -12.05 9.34 7.16
CA LEU A 367 -13.35 9.49 6.50
C LEU A 367 -14.05 10.70 7.11
N ASN A 368 -14.55 11.62 6.29
CA ASN A 368 -15.33 12.76 6.75
C ASN A 368 -16.33 13.25 5.71
N LEU A 369 -17.27 14.07 6.19
CA LEU A 369 -18.17 14.88 5.38
C LEU A 369 -18.00 16.33 5.80
N ALA A 370 -17.12 17.06 5.13
CA ALA A 370 -16.94 18.50 5.32
C ALA A 370 -18.11 19.28 4.70
N LEU A 371 -18.27 20.53 5.15
CA LEU A 371 -19.27 21.46 4.66
C LEU A 371 -18.62 22.80 4.30
N SER A 372 -18.91 23.27 3.09
CA SER A 372 -18.33 24.47 2.49
C SER A 372 -16.79 24.40 2.39
N GLY A 373 -16.11 25.54 2.48
CA GLY A 373 -14.65 25.64 2.41
C GLY A 373 -14.11 25.80 0.99
N LEU A 374 -12.79 25.98 0.90
CA LEU A 374 -12.07 26.38 -0.30
C LEU A 374 -12.36 25.46 -1.50
N PHE A 375 -12.36 24.14 -1.31
CA PHE A 375 -12.53 23.18 -2.40
C PHE A 375 -13.92 23.26 -3.05
N THR A 376 -14.96 23.51 -2.25
CA THR A 376 -16.33 23.74 -2.73
C THR A 376 -16.53 25.12 -3.36
N GLY A 377 -15.53 26.01 -3.26
CA GLY A 377 -15.65 27.41 -3.65
C GLY A 377 -16.38 28.27 -2.61
N TYR A 378 -16.33 27.89 -1.33
CA TYR A 378 -17.10 28.50 -0.24
C TYR A 378 -18.62 28.47 -0.50
N ALA A 379 -19.09 27.44 -1.19
CA ALA A 379 -20.51 27.29 -1.47
C ALA A 379 -21.28 27.08 -0.15
N GLU A 380 -22.40 27.78 0.00
CA GLU A 380 -23.22 27.70 1.21
C GLU A 380 -24.20 26.52 1.11
N PRO A 381 -24.15 25.53 2.02
CA PRO A 381 -25.12 24.44 2.02
C PRO A 381 -26.55 24.93 2.23
N ASN A 382 -27.50 24.43 1.45
CA ASN A 382 -28.92 24.76 1.61
C ASN A 382 -29.49 24.06 2.86
N PRO A 383 -30.03 24.79 3.86
CA PRO A 383 -30.60 24.19 5.06
C PRO A 383 -31.69 23.14 4.81
N ALA A 384 -32.42 23.24 3.68
CA ALA A 384 -33.48 22.31 3.34
C ALA A 384 -32.98 20.91 2.92
N ASP A 385 -31.69 20.76 2.59
CA ASP A 385 -31.10 19.49 2.19
C ASP A 385 -30.64 18.66 3.41
N PHE A 386 -30.58 19.26 4.61
CA PHE A 386 -30.18 18.57 5.83
C PHE A 386 -31.32 17.73 6.42
N PRO A 387 -31.00 16.59 7.07
CA PRO A 387 -29.67 16.01 7.22
C PRO A 387 -29.17 15.35 5.92
N MET A 388 -27.87 15.49 5.67
CA MET A 388 -27.18 14.86 4.54
C MET A 388 -26.30 13.70 5.05
N TYR A 389 -26.08 12.70 4.21
CA TYR A 389 -25.48 11.44 4.64
C TYR A 389 -24.41 10.94 3.67
N MET A 390 -23.26 10.56 4.22
CA MET A 390 -22.27 9.72 3.57
C MET A 390 -22.37 8.31 4.18
N TYR A 391 -22.59 7.32 3.33
CA TYR A 391 -22.66 5.90 3.71
C TYR A 391 -21.40 5.18 3.27
N VAL A 392 -20.83 4.38 4.16
CA VAL A 392 -19.69 3.51 3.86
C VAL A 392 -20.06 2.08 4.23
N ASP A 393 -20.12 1.21 3.24
CA ASP A 393 -20.48 -0.21 3.36
C ASP A 393 -19.35 -1.00 4.04
N TYR A 394 -18.11 -0.77 3.60
CA TYR A 394 -16.94 -1.27 4.28
C TYR A 394 -15.72 -0.41 4.00
N VAL A 395 -14.71 -0.55 4.85
CA VAL A 395 -13.32 -0.17 4.55
C VAL A 395 -12.47 -1.41 4.70
N ARG A 396 -11.57 -1.65 3.75
CA ARG A 396 -10.73 -2.83 3.75
C ARG A 396 -9.34 -2.52 3.24
N VAL A 397 -8.37 -3.23 3.81
CA VAL A 397 -6.96 -3.11 3.49
C VAL A 397 -6.41 -4.48 3.15
N TRP A 398 -5.74 -4.57 2.00
CA TRP A 398 -5.01 -5.75 1.58
C TRP A 398 -3.52 -5.46 1.55
N GLN A 399 -2.74 -6.49 1.81
CA GLN A 399 -1.33 -6.50 1.49
C GLN A 399 -1.05 -7.74 0.65
N ARG A 400 -0.22 -7.60 -0.37
CA ARG A 400 0.23 -8.77 -1.14
C ARG A 400 1.16 -9.60 -0.22
N GLN A 401 0.99 -10.92 -0.27
CA GLN A 401 1.70 -11.90 0.56
C GLN A 401 3.03 -12.33 -0.03
#